data_AF-A0A7C3TJX9-F1
#
_entry.id   AF-A0A7C3TJX9-F1
#
_cell.length_a   1.000
_cell.length_b   1.000
_cell.length_c   1.000
_cell.angle_alpha   90.00
_cell.angle_beta   90.00
_cell.angle_gamma   90.00
#
_symmetry.space_group_name_H-M   'P 1'
#
loop_
_entity.id
_entity.type
_entity.pdbx_description
1 polymer ?
#
loop_
_entity_poly.entity_id
_entity_poly.type
_entity_poly.pdbx_seq_one_letter_code
_entity_poly.pdbx_strand_id
1 'polypeptide(L)'
;MYKRKCDLTGKEIISMYPANVPFPVYQKEEWWSDKWDPLDFGMDFDFSKTFTENFRELQKRVPKMSLIIINAVNCDYVNYVGNAKNCYLISGSIVVEDCYYGSPYYCKDCVDNTLLRNSELCYECVDSEYLYNCDYCQNCVNCRDCKYCYDVRSSNNCAFCVGLRNGEYCILNKKYSKEEYARKLAEIDVKNPNPEFLKQYEELKYQVPRQFMVGAHNENVTGNYLFQCKNTFESFNSERCQDCAFLAQVIDAKDCQDLNYMENAELCYDSIGFYNNYMVWFSNTCGNCKYVQYSEFCSNSKYLFGCIAVKNNTHCIFNKKYEEAEFEKLQARIIDHMKKTGEYGNFFDASLSPFKYEDSTAQDYFPK
;
A
#
# COMPACT_ATOMS: atom_id res chain seq x y z
N MET A 1 -2.53 4.23 -16.96
CA MET A 1 -3.81 4.98 -16.96
C MET A 1 -4.13 5.44 -18.38
N TYR A 2 -5.40 5.58 -18.73
CA TYR A 2 -5.86 5.72 -20.11
C TYR A 2 -7.01 6.73 -20.25
N LYS A 3 -7.02 7.49 -21.36
CA LYS A 3 -8.21 8.21 -21.84
C LYS A 3 -9.21 7.22 -22.44
N ARG A 4 -10.47 7.28 -22.02
CA ARG A 4 -11.59 6.53 -22.60
C ARG A 4 -12.90 7.32 -22.50
N LYS A 5 -14.01 6.73 -22.95
CA LYS A 5 -15.35 7.21 -22.61
C LYS A 5 -15.90 6.47 -21.39
N CYS A 6 -16.74 7.15 -20.62
CA CYS A 6 -17.61 6.56 -19.61
C CYS A 6 -18.76 5.84 -20.31
N ASP A 7 -18.93 4.54 -20.09
CA ASP A 7 -19.88 3.75 -20.88
C ASP A 7 -21.35 4.00 -20.52
N LEU A 8 -21.63 4.67 -19.38
CA LEU A 8 -22.98 5.12 -19.02
C LEU A 8 -23.35 6.49 -19.64
N THR A 9 -22.37 7.35 -19.94
CA THR A 9 -22.63 8.77 -20.27
C THR A 9 -21.97 9.28 -21.56
N GLY A 10 -21.07 8.53 -22.17
CA GLY A 10 -20.33 8.92 -23.37
C GLY A 10 -19.29 10.03 -23.18
N LYS A 11 -19.17 10.62 -21.98
CA LYS A 11 -18.18 11.65 -21.63
C LYS A 11 -16.76 11.09 -21.69
N GLU A 12 -15.78 11.91 -22.09
CA GLU A 12 -14.36 11.55 -21.97
C GLU A 12 -13.93 11.58 -20.49
N ILE A 13 -13.19 10.55 -20.08
CA ILE A 13 -12.71 10.33 -18.70
C ILE A 13 -11.31 9.70 -18.73
N ILE A 14 -10.61 9.75 -17.59
CA ILE A 14 -9.47 8.88 -17.34
C ILE A 14 -9.91 7.64 -16.55
N SER A 15 -9.24 6.52 -16.83
CA SER A 15 -9.39 5.27 -16.09
C SER A 15 -8.07 4.54 -15.89
N MET A 16 -8.02 3.65 -14.90
CA MET A 16 -7.02 2.58 -14.83
C MET A 16 -7.14 1.60 -16.02
N TYR A 17 -8.33 1.47 -16.63
CA TYR A 17 -8.62 0.47 -17.68
C TYR A 17 -8.50 1.04 -19.10
N PRO A 18 -7.81 0.34 -20.03
CA PRO A 18 -7.77 0.73 -21.44
C PRO A 18 -9.13 0.56 -22.13
N ALA A 19 -9.31 1.19 -23.29
CA ALA A 19 -10.61 1.22 -23.99
C ALA A 19 -11.10 -0.15 -24.52
N ASN A 20 -10.24 -1.18 -24.53
CA ASN A 20 -10.52 -2.52 -25.07
C ASN A 20 -10.73 -3.61 -23.99
N VAL A 21 -10.94 -3.23 -22.72
CA VAL A 21 -11.40 -4.17 -21.68
C VAL A 21 -12.79 -4.75 -22.00
N PRO A 22 -13.12 -5.98 -21.57
CA PRO A 22 -14.36 -6.64 -21.95
C PRO A 22 -15.59 -6.21 -21.13
N PHE A 23 -15.44 -5.27 -20.19
CA PHE A 23 -16.49 -4.83 -19.24
C PHE A 23 -16.75 -3.31 -19.33
N PRO A 24 -17.95 -2.82 -18.94
CA PRO A 24 -18.24 -1.40 -18.87
C PRO A 24 -17.40 -0.70 -17.80
N VAL A 25 -17.06 0.57 -18.03
CA VAL A 25 -16.32 1.41 -17.07
C VAL A 25 -17.06 2.72 -16.86
N TYR A 26 -17.47 2.97 -15.61
CA TYR A 26 -18.21 4.17 -15.22
C TYR A 26 -17.32 5.11 -14.40
N GLN A 27 -17.45 6.41 -14.61
CA GLN A 27 -16.83 7.41 -13.72
C GLN A 27 -17.37 7.27 -12.30
N LYS A 28 -16.56 7.64 -11.30
CA LYS A 28 -16.84 7.47 -9.87
C LYS A 28 -18.26 7.92 -9.48
N GLU A 29 -18.68 9.11 -9.87
CA GLU A 29 -19.97 9.70 -9.49
C GLU A 29 -21.14 8.88 -10.04
N GLU A 30 -21.01 8.40 -11.27
CA GLU A 30 -22.03 7.62 -11.98
C GLU A 30 -22.08 6.18 -11.43
N TRP A 31 -20.93 5.60 -11.05
CA TRP A 31 -20.85 4.29 -10.40
C TRP A 31 -21.55 4.29 -9.02
N TRP A 32 -21.35 5.34 -8.22
CA TRP A 32 -22.04 5.47 -6.93
C TRP A 32 -23.54 5.77 -7.07
N SER A 33 -23.96 6.47 -8.13
CA SER A 33 -25.36 6.86 -8.37
C SER A 33 -26.36 5.70 -8.52
N ASP A 34 -27.65 6.02 -8.39
CA ASP A 34 -28.78 5.10 -8.58
C ASP A 34 -29.20 4.92 -10.06
N LYS A 35 -28.34 5.31 -11.03
CA LYS A 35 -28.63 5.17 -12.47
C LYS A 35 -28.41 3.74 -13.01
N TRP A 36 -27.95 2.83 -12.17
CA TRP A 36 -27.79 1.40 -12.44
C TRP A 36 -27.91 0.61 -11.14
N ASP A 37 -28.50 -0.58 -11.19
CA ASP A 37 -28.54 -1.52 -10.07
C ASP A 37 -27.56 -2.69 -10.35
N PRO A 38 -26.64 -3.05 -9.44
CA PRO A 38 -25.85 -4.28 -9.60
C PRO A 38 -26.71 -5.55 -9.72
N LEU A 39 -27.93 -5.57 -9.17
CA LEU A 39 -28.85 -6.72 -9.24
C LEU A 39 -29.34 -7.03 -10.67
N ASP A 40 -29.38 -6.04 -11.57
CA ASP A 40 -29.73 -6.25 -13.00
C ASP A 40 -28.76 -7.21 -13.71
N PHE A 41 -27.57 -7.40 -13.13
CA PHE A 41 -26.53 -8.28 -13.66
C PHE A 41 -26.56 -9.69 -13.05
N GLY A 42 -27.44 -9.94 -12.08
CA GLY A 42 -27.53 -11.18 -11.31
C GLY A 42 -27.56 -12.46 -12.16
N MET A 43 -26.86 -13.50 -11.70
CA MET A 43 -26.83 -14.82 -12.35
C MET A 43 -26.83 -15.95 -11.33
N ASP A 44 -27.35 -17.12 -11.72
CA ASP A 44 -27.21 -18.34 -10.93
C ASP A 44 -25.88 -19.03 -11.20
N PHE A 45 -25.36 -19.77 -10.21
CA PHE A 45 -24.08 -20.47 -10.30
C PHE A 45 -24.19 -21.77 -11.12
N ASP A 46 -23.37 -21.89 -12.15
CA ASP A 46 -23.26 -23.08 -12.99
C ASP A 46 -22.25 -24.08 -12.40
N PHE A 47 -22.76 -25.16 -11.83
CA PHE A 47 -21.98 -26.26 -11.26
C PHE A 47 -21.25 -27.14 -12.29
N SER A 48 -21.44 -26.93 -13.59
CA SER A 48 -20.61 -27.56 -14.62
C SER A 48 -19.26 -26.86 -14.85
N LYS A 49 -19.12 -25.63 -14.33
CA LYS A 49 -17.94 -24.77 -14.44
C LYS A 49 -17.19 -24.65 -13.11
N THR A 50 -15.95 -24.18 -13.16
CA THR A 50 -15.20 -23.71 -11.98
C THR A 50 -15.83 -22.43 -11.39
N PHE A 51 -15.46 -22.08 -10.16
CA PHE A 51 -15.83 -20.77 -9.60
C PHE A 51 -15.23 -19.63 -10.43
N THR A 52 -13.97 -19.77 -10.83
CA THR A 52 -13.22 -18.80 -11.64
C THR A 52 -13.90 -18.50 -12.98
N GLU A 53 -14.47 -19.51 -13.65
CA GLU A 53 -15.23 -19.32 -14.90
C GLU A 53 -16.55 -18.58 -14.67
N ASN A 54 -17.35 -18.98 -13.66
CA ASN A 54 -18.57 -18.26 -13.28
C ASN A 54 -18.25 -16.79 -12.95
N PHE A 55 -17.20 -16.55 -12.16
CA PHE A 55 -16.79 -15.21 -11.73
C PHE A 55 -16.38 -14.34 -12.92
N ARG A 56 -15.63 -14.90 -13.87
CA ARG A 56 -15.24 -14.24 -15.13
C ARG A 56 -16.43 -13.87 -16.01
N GLU A 57 -17.52 -14.63 -16.00
CA GLU A 57 -18.74 -14.30 -16.76
C GLU A 57 -19.47 -13.10 -16.17
N LEU A 58 -19.55 -12.98 -14.84
CA LEU A 58 -20.06 -11.79 -14.16
C LEU A 58 -19.14 -10.58 -14.34
N GLN A 59 -17.82 -10.78 -14.19
CA GLN A 59 -16.78 -9.74 -14.29
C GLN A 59 -16.77 -9.01 -15.65
N LYS A 60 -17.13 -9.72 -16.74
CA LYS A 60 -17.25 -9.13 -18.09
C LYS A 60 -18.52 -8.29 -18.28
N ARG A 61 -19.53 -8.46 -17.43
CA ARG A 61 -20.84 -7.80 -17.60
C ARG A 61 -20.99 -6.59 -16.68
N VAL A 62 -20.49 -6.67 -15.46
CA VAL A 62 -20.71 -5.67 -14.41
C VAL A 62 -19.82 -4.43 -14.60
N PRO A 63 -20.36 -3.20 -14.45
CA PRO A 63 -19.57 -1.97 -14.55
C PRO A 63 -18.50 -1.83 -13.46
N LYS A 64 -17.25 -1.59 -13.87
CA LYS A 64 -16.15 -1.24 -12.95
C LYS A 64 -16.02 0.28 -12.82
N MET A 65 -15.56 0.75 -11.66
CA MET A 65 -15.28 2.17 -11.42
C MET A 65 -14.01 2.59 -12.18
N SER A 66 -13.98 3.80 -12.76
CA SER A 66 -12.87 4.21 -13.62
C SER A 66 -11.56 4.40 -12.86
N LEU A 67 -11.61 4.96 -11.66
CA LEU A 67 -10.50 5.28 -10.76
C LEU A 67 -10.97 5.09 -9.31
N ILE A 68 -10.19 4.40 -8.47
CA ILE A 68 -10.46 4.24 -7.03
C ILE A 68 -9.69 5.34 -6.29
N ILE A 69 -10.38 6.41 -5.89
CA ILE A 69 -9.75 7.59 -5.26
C ILE A 69 -10.55 8.03 -4.03
N ILE A 70 -9.89 8.15 -2.88
CA ILE A 70 -10.27 9.05 -1.79
C ILE A 70 -9.34 10.28 -1.88
N ASN A 71 -9.90 11.48 -1.69
CA ASN A 71 -9.23 12.79 -1.52
C ASN A 71 -7.88 13.04 -2.24
N ALA A 72 -7.90 13.74 -3.40
CA ALA A 72 -6.70 14.20 -4.15
C ALA A 72 -6.90 15.63 -4.76
N VAL A 73 -5.84 16.45 -4.95
CA VAL A 73 -5.96 17.92 -5.13
C VAL A 73 -4.79 18.64 -5.92
N ASN A 74 -4.49 18.35 -7.21
CA ASN A 74 -3.86 19.30 -8.21
C ASN A 74 -3.09 18.67 -9.41
N CYS A 75 -2.91 17.35 -9.45
CA CYS A 75 -2.90 16.61 -10.72
C CYS A 75 -3.90 15.47 -10.56
N ASP A 76 -4.81 15.33 -11.52
CA ASP A 76 -6.08 14.65 -11.31
C ASP A 76 -5.98 13.13 -11.06
N TYR A 77 -4.97 12.47 -11.64
CA TYR A 77 -5.10 11.04 -11.97
C TYR A 77 -4.31 10.13 -11.05
N VAL A 78 -5.07 9.35 -10.27
CA VAL A 78 -4.58 8.37 -9.31
C VAL A 78 -5.52 7.19 -9.13
N ASN A 79 -5.04 6.18 -8.43
CA ASN A 79 -5.76 4.94 -8.15
C ASN A 79 -5.28 4.32 -6.83
N TYR A 80 -6.15 3.75 -6.00
CA TYR A 80 -5.85 3.21 -4.66
C TYR A 80 -5.16 4.21 -3.72
N VAL A 81 -5.95 5.12 -3.12
CA VAL A 81 -5.48 6.26 -2.30
C VAL A 81 -6.39 6.49 -1.10
N GLY A 82 -5.81 6.76 0.07
CA GLY A 82 -6.46 7.31 1.28
C GLY A 82 -6.45 8.84 1.35
N ASN A 83 -5.29 9.46 1.66
CA ASN A 83 -5.11 10.93 1.72
C ASN A 83 -3.71 11.37 1.22
N ALA A 84 -3.54 12.65 0.86
CA ALA A 84 -2.66 13.02 -0.27
C ALA A 84 -2.24 14.53 -0.33
N LYS A 85 -1.23 14.91 -1.14
CA LYS A 85 -0.67 16.30 -1.25
C LYS A 85 0.10 16.59 -2.60
N ASN A 86 0.61 17.81 -2.90
CA ASN A 86 0.67 18.42 -4.26
C ASN A 86 1.72 17.98 -5.33
N CYS A 87 1.75 16.73 -5.87
CA CYS A 87 1.96 16.61 -7.35
C CYS A 87 0.68 16.92 -8.13
N TYR A 88 -0.44 16.17 -7.99
CA TYR A 88 -0.80 15.36 -6.83
C TYR A 88 -0.05 14.06 -6.56
N LEU A 89 -0.30 12.95 -7.28
CA LEU A 89 -0.26 11.69 -6.54
C LEU A 89 0.01 10.39 -7.33
N ILE A 90 -0.05 9.30 -6.57
CA ILE A 90 0.52 7.96 -6.72
C ILE A 90 -0.54 6.90 -6.34
N SER A 91 -0.24 5.61 -6.48
CA SER A 91 -0.97 4.51 -5.87
C SER A 91 -0.32 4.02 -4.55
N GLY A 92 -1.14 3.85 -3.49
CA GLY A 92 -0.76 3.32 -2.17
C GLY A 92 -0.45 4.41 -1.13
N SER A 93 -1.44 4.91 -0.37
CA SER A 93 -1.24 6.10 0.51
C SER A 93 -2.06 6.16 1.80
N ILE A 94 -1.37 6.42 2.93
CA ILE A 94 -1.89 6.92 4.22
C ILE A 94 -0.74 7.63 5.01
N VAL A 95 -0.22 8.83 4.74
CA VAL A 95 -0.74 10.06 4.09
C VAL A 95 0.44 10.80 3.41
N VAL A 96 0.23 11.47 2.28
CA VAL A 96 1.30 12.16 1.49
C VAL A 96 1.47 13.65 1.82
N GLU A 97 2.63 14.23 1.53
CA GLU A 97 2.94 15.69 1.51
C GLU A 97 3.52 16.15 0.13
N ASP A 98 3.94 17.42 -0.09
CA ASP A 98 4.07 17.98 -1.48
C ASP A 98 5.20 17.31 -2.30
N CYS A 99 5.06 17.28 -3.64
CA CYS A 99 5.42 16.15 -4.52
C CYS A 99 5.54 16.66 -5.99
N TYR A 100 6.27 16.17 -7.01
CA TYR A 100 7.51 15.39 -7.16
C TYR A 100 7.67 13.90 -6.76
N TYR A 101 6.62 13.11 -6.51
CA TYR A 101 6.79 11.88 -5.70
C TYR A 101 5.99 10.59 -5.94
N GLY A 102 6.54 9.54 -5.28
CA GLY A 102 5.94 8.31 -4.72
C GLY A 102 5.20 8.53 -3.37
N SER A 103 4.38 7.58 -2.92
CA SER A 103 3.52 7.75 -1.72
C SER A 103 3.96 6.89 -0.51
N PRO A 104 4.32 7.49 0.65
CA PRO A 104 4.63 6.77 1.88
C PRO A 104 3.55 6.93 2.99
N TYR A 105 3.68 6.13 4.06
CA TYR A 105 2.96 6.36 5.32
C TYR A 105 3.55 7.57 6.08
N TYR A 106 3.02 8.77 5.83
CA TYR A 106 3.40 10.08 6.41
C TYR A 106 4.71 10.67 5.83
N CYS A 107 4.78 12.01 5.68
CA CYS A 107 5.70 12.71 4.74
C CYS A 107 5.92 14.21 5.12
N LYS A 108 6.85 14.96 4.48
CA LYS A 108 6.75 16.43 4.21
C LYS A 108 7.64 16.96 3.06
N ASP A 109 7.00 17.61 2.08
CA ASP A 109 7.46 18.51 0.99
C ASP A 109 8.85 18.25 0.35
N CYS A 110 8.84 17.74 -0.88
CA CYS A 110 9.77 16.66 -1.22
C CYS A 110 10.27 16.69 -2.71
N VAL A 111 11.57 16.42 -2.98
CA VAL A 111 12.10 15.77 -4.24
C VAL A 111 13.02 14.58 -3.85
N ASP A 112 13.06 13.46 -4.60
CA ASP A 112 13.85 12.20 -4.42
C ASP A 112 14.28 11.74 -2.99
N ASN A 113 13.62 10.71 -2.41
CA ASN A 113 13.73 10.20 -1.01
C ASN A 113 12.86 8.90 -0.94
N THR A 114 12.86 8.16 0.18
CA THR A 114 11.93 7.03 0.44
C THR A 114 11.64 6.85 1.94
N LEU A 115 10.37 6.60 2.29
CA LEU A 115 9.89 6.33 3.67
C LEU A 115 10.42 7.35 4.71
N LEU A 116 10.17 8.63 4.46
CA LEU A 116 10.61 9.76 5.30
C LEU A 116 9.43 10.36 6.09
N ARG A 117 9.45 10.23 7.43
CA ARG A 117 8.35 10.65 8.32
C ARG A 117 8.67 11.97 9.05
N ASN A 118 7.67 12.82 9.27
CA ASN A 118 7.77 14.00 10.16
C ASN A 118 9.01 14.89 9.92
N SER A 119 9.41 15.11 8.66
CA SER A 119 10.73 15.67 8.29
C SER A 119 10.64 16.72 7.19
N GLU A 120 11.36 17.84 7.29
CA GLU A 120 11.26 18.99 6.37
C GLU A 120 12.60 19.35 5.71
N LEU A 121 12.58 19.88 4.48
CA LEU A 121 13.78 20.26 3.71
C LEU A 121 14.79 19.11 3.58
N CYS A 122 14.37 17.98 3.00
CA CYS A 122 15.20 16.78 2.88
C CYS A 122 15.30 16.24 1.44
N TYR A 123 16.46 15.66 1.10
CA TYR A 123 16.78 15.14 -0.23
C TYR A 123 17.64 13.86 -0.15
N GLU A 124 17.40 12.88 -1.01
CA GLU A 124 18.05 11.55 -1.07
C GLU A 124 18.11 10.81 0.28
N CYS A 125 17.08 10.99 1.10
CA CYS A 125 16.96 10.38 2.43
C CYS A 125 16.07 9.13 2.42
N VAL A 126 16.42 8.14 3.24
CA VAL A 126 15.81 6.81 3.25
C VAL A 126 15.52 6.35 4.69
N ASP A 127 14.34 5.77 4.94
CA ASP A 127 13.93 5.15 6.22
C ASP A 127 14.25 6.02 7.46
N SER A 128 13.77 7.26 7.47
CA SER A 128 14.20 8.27 8.45
C SER A 128 13.04 9.08 9.02
N GLU A 129 13.22 9.66 10.22
CA GLU A 129 12.17 10.37 10.95
C GLU A 129 12.68 11.59 11.73
N TYR A 130 11.87 12.65 11.85
CA TYR A 130 12.23 13.91 12.54
C TYR A 130 13.54 14.53 12.02
N LEU A 131 13.70 14.61 10.69
CA LEU A 131 14.81 15.29 10.05
C LEU A 131 14.44 16.75 9.72
N TYR A 132 15.43 17.66 9.75
CA TYR A 132 15.26 19.01 9.20
C TYR A 132 16.56 19.50 8.55
N ASN A 133 16.50 19.93 7.29
CA ASN A 133 17.67 20.31 6.47
C ASN A 133 18.69 19.17 6.35
N CYS A 134 18.25 18.00 5.87
CA CYS A 134 19.07 16.79 5.80
C CYS A 134 19.16 16.19 4.39
N ASP A 135 20.38 15.90 3.91
CA ASP A 135 20.58 15.35 2.55
C ASP A 135 21.35 14.02 2.60
N TYR A 136 21.03 13.07 1.72
CA TYR A 136 21.71 11.77 1.59
C TYR A 136 21.74 10.96 2.91
N CYS A 137 20.68 11.00 3.71
CA CYS A 137 20.64 10.43 5.06
C CYS A 137 19.77 9.16 5.15
N GLN A 138 20.33 8.05 5.65
CA GLN A 138 19.65 6.76 5.79
C GLN A 138 19.53 6.34 7.27
N ASN A 139 18.40 5.73 7.67
CA ASN A 139 18.17 5.22 9.03
C ASN A 139 18.31 6.29 10.14
N CYS A 140 18.13 7.57 9.81
CA CYS A 140 18.39 8.69 10.72
C CYS A 140 17.14 9.12 11.49
N VAL A 141 17.28 9.45 12.77
CA VAL A 141 16.14 9.79 13.65
C VAL A 141 16.43 11.01 14.51
N ASN A 142 15.56 12.03 14.49
CA ASN A 142 15.70 13.26 15.29
C ASN A 142 17.02 14.00 15.00
N CYS A 143 17.22 14.44 13.75
CA CYS A 143 18.50 14.98 13.28
C CYS A 143 18.34 16.27 12.47
N ARG A 144 19.32 17.19 12.58
CA ARG A 144 19.23 18.52 11.95
C ARG A 144 20.52 18.98 11.29
N ASP A 145 20.45 19.61 10.12
CA ASP A 145 21.62 20.11 9.39
C ASP A 145 22.66 18.99 9.10
N CYS A 146 22.18 17.79 8.74
CA CYS A 146 23.00 16.58 8.54
C CYS A 146 23.13 16.21 7.06
N LYS A 147 24.31 15.74 6.62
CA LYS A 147 24.58 15.42 5.20
C LYS A 147 25.37 14.11 5.09
N TYR A 148 24.96 13.17 4.24
CA TYR A 148 25.57 11.82 4.12
C TYR A 148 25.69 11.11 5.48
N CYS A 149 24.57 10.78 6.12
CA CYS A 149 24.57 10.11 7.42
C CYS A 149 23.87 8.75 7.38
N TYR A 150 24.41 7.77 8.12
CA TYR A 150 23.85 6.41 8.20
C TYR A 150 23.64 5.98 9.66
N ASP A 151 22.40 5.64 10.03
CA ASP A 151 22.00 5.35 11.42
C ASP A 151 22.57 6.38 12.41
N VAL A 152 22.21 7.65 12.22
CA VAL A 152 22.59 8.75 13.11
C VAL A 152 21.34 9.25 13.83
N ARG A 153 21.40 9.38 15.17
CA ARG A 153 20.22 9.72 15.98
C ARG A 153 20.45 10.85 16.98
N SER A 154 19.44 11.68 17.21
CA SER A 154 19.47 12.83 18.15
C SER A 154 20.68 13.76 17.92
N SER A 155 21.12 13.92 16.67
CA SER A 155 22.38 14.57 16.32
C SER A 155 22.17 15.73 15.34
N ASN A 156 22.99 16.77 15.41
CA ASN A 156 22.90 17.90 14.50
C ASN A 156 24.26 18.35 13.97
N ASN A 157 24.29 19.08 12.86
CA ASN A 157 25.53 19.57 12.24
C ASN A 157 26.55 18.42 12.07
N CYS A 158 26.18 17.40 11.30
CA CYS A 158 26.98 16.20 11.08
C CYS A 158 27.13 15.89 9.58
N ALA A 159 28.35 15.55 9.13
CA ALA A 159 28.63 15.19 7.75
C ALA A 159 29.41 13.86 7.64
N PHE A 160 29.01 12.96 6.73
CA PHE A 160 29.67 11.66 6.52
C PHE A 160 29.76 10.80 7.81
N CYS A 161 28.75 10.91 8.69
CA CYS A 161 28.72 10.24 9.99
C CYS A 161 27.93 8.93 9.98
N VAL A 162 28.32 7.97 10.83
CA VAL A 162 27.78 6.60 10.85
C VAL A 162 27.59 6.12 12.28
N GLY A 163 26.41 5.62 12.64
CA GLY A 163 26.16 5.04 13.99
C GLY A 163 26.14 6.05 15.14
N LEU A 164 26.23 7.36 14.84
CA LEU A 164 26.43 8.41 15.84
C LEU A 164 25.15 8.64 16.68
N ARG A 165 25.33 9.02 17.95
CA ARG A 165 24.26 9.31 18.91
C ARG A 165 24.61 10.60 19.65
N ASN A 166 23.68 11.54 19.73
CA ASN A 166 23.87 12.84 20.41
C ASN A 166 25.10 13.63 19.88
N GLY A 167 25.37 13.53 18.57
CA GLY A 167 26.46 14.20 17.89
C GLY A 167 26.19 15.68 17.62
N GLU A 168 27.24 16.50 17.67
CA GLU A 168 27.20 17.91 17.28
C GLU A 168 28.56 18.34 16.73
N TYR A 169 28.59 18.97 15.56
CA TYR A 169 29.78 19.42 14.82
C TYR A 169 30.75 18.28 14.47
N CYS A 170 30.23 17.20 13.86
CA CYS A 170 31.02 16.01 13.52
C CYS A 170 31.22 15.85 12.00
N ILE A 171 32.43 15.47 11.57
CA ILE A 171 32.71 15.01 10.20
C ILE A 171 33.44 13.67 10.26
N LEU A 172 32.97 12.65 9.54
CA LEU A 172 33.52 11.28 9.60
C LEU A 172 33.63 10.76 11.05
N ASN A 173 32.54 10.92 11.81
CA ASN A 173 32.42 10.67 13.26
C ASN A 173 33.36 11.46 14.19
N LYS A 174 34.32 12.24 13.67
CA LYS A 174 35.21 13.09 14.48
C LYS A 174 34.53 14.41 14.81
N LYS A 175 34.46 14.76 16.10
CA LYS A 175 33.96 16.06 16.58
C LYS A 175 34.99 17.18 16.38
N TYR A 176 34.49 18.38 16.09
CA TYR A 176 35.23 19.62 15.91
C TYR A 176 34.64 20.74 16.80
N SER A 177 35.32 21.89 16.87
CA SER A 177 34.65 23.14 17.25
C SER A 177 33.66 23.59 16.16
N LYS A 178 32.72 24.45 16.50
CA LYS A 178 31.70 24.97 15.57
C LYS A 178 32.34 25.73 14.40
N GLU A 179 33.36 26.51 14.70
CA GLU A 179 34.11 27.35 13.77
C GLU A 179 34.96 26.49 12.82
N GLU A 180 35.59 25.44 13.34
CA GLU A 180 36.30 24.46 12.51
C GLU A 180 35.34 23.64 11.65
N TYR A 181 34.21 23.19 12.19
CA TYR A 181 33.19 22.46 11.42
C TYR A 181 32.68 23.30 10.26
N ALA A 182 32.29 24.56 10.51
CA ALA A 182 31.82 25.47 9.47
C ALA A 182 32.87 25.68 8.36
N ARG A 183 34.14 25.88 8.73
CA ARG A 183 35.25 25.94 7.76
C ARG A 183 35.39 24.64 6.97
N LYS A 184 35.41 23.49 7.65
CA LYS A 184 35.64 22.18 7.02
C LYS A 184 34.50 21.73 6.14
N LEU A 185 33.25 22.09 6.46
CA LEU A 185 32.11 21.82 5.62
C LEU A 185 32.14 22.69 4.36
N ALA A 186 32.60 23.94 4.45
CA ALA A 186 32.82 24.82 3.29
C ALA A 186 34.00 24.39 2.40
N GLU A 187 34.91 23.53 2.89
CA GLU A 187 35.97 22.88 2.12
C GLU A 187 35.46 21.66 1.30
N ILE A 188 34.20 21.22 1.49
CA ILE A 188 33.62 20.03 0.86
C ILE A 188 32.47 20.43 -0.08
N ASP A 189 32.52 20.04 -1.36
CA ASP A 189 31.33 20.05 -2.20
C ASP A 189 30.39 18.91 -1.76
N VAL A 190 29.33 19.27 -1.02
CA VAL A 190 28.31 18.31 -0.56
C VAL A 190 27.39 17.86 -1.71
N LYS A 191 27.34 18.57 -2.84
CA LYS A 191 26.55 18.15 -4.01
C LYS A 191 27.30 17.16 -4.90
N ASN A 192 28.62 17.28 -4.96
CA ASN A 192 29.49 16.33 -5.66
C ASN A 192 30.68 15.93 -4.76
N PRO A 193 30.47 15.11 -3.72
CA PRO A 193 31.56 14.76 -2.81
C PRO A 193 32.71 14.08 -3.53
N ASN A 194 33.93 14.43 -3.13
CA ASN A 194 35.14 13.77 -3.61
C ASN A 194 35.03 12.25 -3.39
N PRO A 195 35.31 11.39 -4.40
CA PRO A 195 35.23 9.94 -4.27
C PRO A 195 35.99 9.34 -3.08
N GLU A 196 37.08 9.97 -2.64
CA GLU A 196 37.83 9.50 -1.45
C GLU A 196 37.09 9.79 -0.13
N PHE A 197 36.27 10.85 -0.05
CA PHE A 197 35.36 11.08 1.09
C PHE A 197 34.22 10.04 1.12
N LEU A 198 33.63 9.73 -0.04
CA LEU A 198 32.61 8.69 -0.16
C LEU A 198 33.18 7.31 0.22
N LYS A 199 34.40 7.01 -0.21
CA LYS A 199 35.13 5.79 0.17
C LYS A 199 35.36 5.71 1.69
N GLN A 200 35.82 6.79 2.33
CA GLN A 200 36.01 6.83 3.79
C GLN A 200 34.69 6.67 4.57
N TYR A 201 33.58 7.20 4.04
CA TYR A 201 32.24 7.01 4.57
C TYR A 201 31.75 5.56 4.45
N GLU A 202 31.94 4.90 3.30
CA GLU A 202 31.61 3.48 3.14
C GLU A 202 32.52 2.57 3.99
N GLU A 203 33.83 2.84 4.06
CA GLU A 203 34.76 2.16 4.97
C GLU A 203 34.29 2.25 6.44
N LEU A 204 33.77 3.41 6.85
CA LEU A 204 33.18 3.64 8.18
C LEU A 204 31.86 2.88 8.38
N LYS A 205 31.03 2.69 7.33
CA LYS A 205 29.84 1.82 7.30
C LYS A 205 30.13 0.31 7.38
N TYR A 206 31.40 -0.09 7.40
CA TYR A 206 31.85 -1.45 7.77
C TYR A 206 32.42 -1.54 9.20
N GLN A 207 32.81 -0.42 9.83
CA GLN A 207 33.31 -0.43 11.21
C GLN A 207 32.18 -0.39 12.25
N VAL A 208 31.01 0.13 11.89
CA VAL A 208 29.83 0.18 12.76
C VAL A 208 29.03 -1.14 12.65
N PRO A 209 28.70 -1.83 13.76
CA PRO A 209 27.87 -3.02 13.73
C PRO A 209 26.50 -2.77 13.10
N ARG A 210 26.14 -3.56 12.10
CA ARG A 210 24.80 -3.49 11.48
C ARG A 210 23.79 -4.26 12.32
N GLN A 211 22.61 -3.67 12.52
CA GLN A 211 21.48 -4.35 13.16
C GLN A 211 20.96 -5.46 12.24
N PHE A 212 20.58 -6.61 12.80
CA PHE A 212 19.95 -7.70 12.04
C PHE A 212 18.50 -7.35 11.64
N MET A 213 17.86 -6.48 12.41
CA MET A 213 16.51 -5.95 12.24
C MET A 213 16.51 -4.52 12.79
N VAL A 214 16.01 -3.56 12.01
CA VAL A 214 15.66 -2.23 12.50
C VAL A 214 14.28 -2.33 13.18
N GLY A 215 14.17 -1.87 14.42
CA GLY A 215 12.89 -1.88 15.14
C GLY A 215 12.98 -1.50 16.61
N ALA A 216 11.82 -1.35 17.26
CA ALA A 216 11.71 -1.03 18.69
C ALA A 216 10.37 -1.51 19.28
N HIS A 217 10.38 -1.85 20.58
CA HIS A 217 9.20 -2.27 21.34
C HIS A 217 8.48 -3.53 20.80
N ASN A 218 9.22 -4.47 20.21
CA ASN A 218 8.66 -5.70 19.64
C ASN A 218 8.75 -6.91 20.57
N GLU A 219 7.82 -7.84 20.43
CA GLU A 219 7.79 -9.12 21.15
C GLU A 219 7.50 -10.26 20.15
N ASN A 220 8.40 -11.25 20.06
CA ASN A 220 8.25 -12.43 19.18
C ASN A 220 7.96 -12.06 17.70
N VAL A 221 8.97 -11.55 16.98
CA VAL A 221 8.82 -11.10 15.60
C VAL A 221 9.94 -11.59 14.68
N THR A 222 9.64 -11.69 13.38
CA THR A 222 10.65 -11.87 12.31
C THR A 222 10.36 -10.92 11.14
N GLY A 223 11.42 -10.34 10.56
CA GLY A 223 11.28 -9.32 9.50
C GLY A 223 12.25 -8.15 9.66
N ASN A 224 11.90 -6.99 9.09
CA ASN A 224 12.67 -5.75 9.20
C ASN A 224 11.78 -4.49 9.21
N TYR A 225 12.25 -3.41 9.86
CA TYR A 225 11.49 -2.18 10.10
C TYR A 225 10.16 -2.44 10.83
N LEU A 226 10.26 -3.08 12.00
CA LEU A 226 9.12 -3.46 12.84
C LEU A 226 9.06 -2.61 14.10
N PHE A 227 7.91 -2.01 14.41
CA PHE A 227 7.76 -1.09 15.55
C PHE A 227 6.48 -1.37 16.35
N GLN A 228 6.61 -1.56 17.66
CA GLN A 228 5.48 -1.87 18.56
C GLN A 228 4.70 -3.13 18.15
N CYS A 229 5.39 -4.12 17.54
CA CYS A 229 4.77 -5.33 17.00
C CYS A 229 4.84 -6.54 17.96
N LYS A 230 3.80 -7.37 17.99
CA LYS A 230 3.72 -8.59 18.82
C LYS A 230 3.33 -9.79 17.97
N ASN A 231 4.04 -10.92 18.06
CA ASN A 231 3.72 -12.16 17.33
C ASN A 231 3.56 -11.90 15.81
N THR A 232 4.51 -11.17 15.21
CA THR A 232 4.41 -10.69 13.83
C THR A 232 5.55 -11.25 12.98
N PHE A 233 5.23 -12.07 11.97
CA PHE A 233 6.22 -12.90 11.28
C PHE A 233 6.40 -12.52 9.80
N GLU A 234 7.62 -12.70 9.30
CA GLU A 234 8.04 -12.49 7.90
C GLU A 234 7.54 -11.17 7.30
N SER A 235 7.55 -10.11 8.13
CA SER A 235 6.89 -8.84 7.85
C SER A 235 7.89 -7.68 7.67
N PHE A 236 7.57 -6.74 6.77
CA PHE A 236 8.49 -5.68 6.35
C PHE A 236 7.80 -4.31 6.34
N ASN A 237 8.41 -3.33 7.03
CA ASN A 237 7.83 -2.01 7.24
C ASN A 237 6.45 -2.11 7.90
N SER A 238 6.42 -2.50 9.18
CA SER A 238 5.16 -2.70 9.91
C SER A 238 5.17 -2.03 11.28
N GLU A 239 4.05 -1.44 11.68
CA GLU A 239 3.93 -0.72 12.94
C GLU A 239 2.60 -1.00 13.66
N ARG A 240 2.67 -1.21 14.99
CA ARG A 240 1.51 -1.50 15.86
C ARG A 240 0.70 -2.71 15.38
N CYS A 241 1.40 -3.73 14.89
CA CYS A 241 0.79 -4.97 14.40
C CYS A 241 0.83 -6.09 15.46
N GLN A 242 -0.26 -6.85 15.61
CA GLN A 242 -0.34 -7.97 16.55
C GLN A 242 -0.80 -9.28 15.89
N ASP A 243 -0.17 -10.41 16.19
CA ASP A 243 -0.58 -11.78 15.81
C ASP A 243 -0.69 -11.99 14.27
N CYS A 244 0.08 -11.24 13.47
CA CYS A 244 0.00 -11.22 11.99
C CYS A 244 1.17 -11.95 11.28
N ALA A 245 1.04 -12.18 9.97
CA ALA A 245 2.13 -12.70 9.12
C ALA A 245 2.19 -12.02 7.73
N PHE A 246 3.37 -12.08 7.10
CA PHE A 246 3.63 -11.70 5.70
C PHE A 246 3.23 -10.25 5.31
N LEU A 247 3.29 -9.31 6.26
CA LEU A 247 2.90 -7.92 6.02
C LEU A 247 3.96 -7.16 5.22
N ALA A 248 3.53 -6.27 4.33
CA ALA A 248 4.41 -5.34 3.62
C ALA A 248 3.81 -3.93 3.61
N GLN A 249 4.42 -2.97 4.30
CA GLN A 249 3.93 -1.57 4.45
C GLN A 249 2.54 -1.47 5.13
N VAL A 250 2.41 -1.96 6.37
CA VAL A 250 1.14 -2.04 7.11
C VAL A 250 1.24 -1.38 8.49
N ILE A 251 0.21 -0.61 8.88
CA ILE A 251 0.12 -0.01 10.22
C ILE A 251 -1.26 -0.33 10.84
N ASP A 252 -1.30 -0.53 12.17
CA ASP A 252 -2.52 -0.77 12.97
C ASP A 252 -3.36 -1.98 12.50
N ALA A 253 -2.71 -3.15 12.39
CA ALA A 253 -3.34 -4.42 12.02
C ALA A 253 -3.30 -5.46 13.15
N LYS A 254 -4.30 -6.33 13.26
CA LYS A 254 -4.29 -7.41 14.24
C LYS A 254 -4.86 -8.73 13.67
N ASP A 255 -4.37 -9.87 14.19
CA ASP A 255 -4.43 -11.24 13.65
C ASP A 255 -4.89 -11.40 12.18
N CYS A 256 -4.10 -10.84 11.25
CA CYS A 256 -4.31 -10.92 9.80
C CYS A 256 -3.17 -11.68 9.08
N GLN A 257 -3.55 -12.29 7.96
CA GLN A 257 -2.67 -12.84 6.94
C GLN A 257 -2.35 -11.77 5.88
N ASP A 258 -1.74 -12.20 4.77
CA ASP A 258 -1.29 -11.43 3.62
C ASP A 258 -2.32 -10.38 3.13
N LEU A 259 -1.89 -9.12 3.12
CA LEU A 259 -2.77 -7.97 2.92
C LEU A 259 -2.00 -6.76 2.38
N ASN A 260 -2.64 -5.92 1.55
CA ASN A 260 -2.09 -4.59 1.27
C ASN A 260 -3.10 -3.45 1.07
N TYR A 261 -2.70 -2.25 1.52
CA TYR A 261 -3.46 -0.99 1.43
C TYR A 261 -4.87 -1.05 2.04
N MET A 262 -4.96 -1.52 3.28
CA MET A 262 -6.13 -1.45 4.16
C MET A 262 -5.78 -0.54 5.35
N GLU A 263 -6.73 0.31 5.78
CA GLU A 263 -6.96 0.70 7.24
C GLU A 263 -9.00 -0.50 9.11
N ASN A 264 -9.26 -0.33 10.46
CA ASN A 264 -8.54 -0.90 11.60
C ASN A 264 -9.08 -2.32 11.82
N ALA A 265 -8.31 -3.38 11.56
CA ALA A 265 -8.90 -4.70 11.26
C ALA A 265 -8.15 -5.94 11.78
N GLU A 266 -8.98 -6.93 12.17
CA GLU A 266 -8.74 -8.36 12.45
C GLU A 266 -9.97 -9.12 11.88
N LEU A 267 -10.02 -10.39 11.47
CA LEU A 267 -9.03 -11.43 11.29
C LEU A 267 -9.12 -11.81 9.80
N CYS A 268 -8.18 -11.36 8.96
CA CYS A 268 -8.37 -11.34 7.49
C CYS A 268 -7.43 -12.27 6.74
N TYR A 269 -7.96 -12.88 5.67
CA TYR A 269 -7.30 -13.79 4.73
C TYR A 269 -7.33 -13.10 3.35
N ASP A 270 -6.25 -13.09 2.58
CA ASP A 270 -6.23 -12.66 1.17
C ASP A 270 -6.95 -11.31 0.92
N SER A 271 -6.30 -10.15 1.11
CA SER A 271 -7.01 -8.88 0.85
C SER A 271 -6.21 -7.70 0.31
N ILE A 272 -6.91 -6.87 -0.46
CA ILE A 272 -6.56 -5.46 -0.73
C ILE A 272 -7.74 -4.58 -0.28
N GLY A 273 -7.49 -3.37 0.23
CA GLY A 273 -8.34 -2.75 1.28
C GLY A 273 -9.15 -1.47 1.00
N PHE A 274 -10.17 -1.25 1.85
CA PHE A 274 -10.95 0.00 2.01
C PHE A 274 -11.66 -0.02 3.38
N TYR A 275 -11.43 0.96 4.27
CA TYR A 275 -11.38 0.70 5.73
C TYR A 275 -12.65 0.98 6.56
N ASN A 276 -13.08 -0.01 7.36
CA ASN A 276 -12.87 -0.06 8.82
C ASN A 276 -13.38 -1.42 9.33
N ASN A 277 -12.67 -2.50 8.99
CA ASN A 277 -13.26 -3.82 8.76
C ASN A 277 -13.04 -4.83 9.91
N TYR A 278 -13.80 -5.94 9.91
CA TYR A 278 -13.48 -7.12 10.72
C TYR A 278 -13.90 -8.43 10.01
N MET A 279 -13.01 -9.43 9.93
CA MET A 279 -13.18 -10.75 9.27
C MET A 279 -13.54 -10.70 7.77
N VAL A 280 -12.53 -10.65 6.88
CA VAL A 280 -12.67 -10.59 5.41
C VAL A 280 -11.74 -11.58 4.68
N TRP A 281 -12.30 -12.31 3.71
CA TRP A 281 -11.70 -13.41 2.93
C TRP A 281 -12.31 -13.40 1.49
N PHE A 282 -11.76 -13.95 0.41
CA PHE A 282 -10.44 -13.73 -0.21
C PHE A 282 -10.64 -12.70 -1.36
N SER A 283 -10.01 -11.52 -1.38
CA SER A 283 -10.66 -10.33 -1.97
C SER A 283 -9.77 -9.21 -2.53
N ASN A 284 -10.36 -8.43 -3.45
CA ASN A 284 -9.94 -7.07 -3.78
C ASN A 284 -11.13 -6.32 -4.39
N THR A 285 -11.99 -5.62 -3.66
CA THR A 285 -11.83 -4.99 -2.33
C THR A 285 -13.13 -5.15 -1.51
N CYS A 286 -13.24 -4.58 -0.30
CA CYS A 286 -14.51 -4.52 0.47
C CYS A 286 -14.49 -3.43 1.56
N GLY A 287 -15.62 -2.76 1.85
CA GLY A 287 -15.70 -1.73 2.90
C GLY A 287 -17.03 -1.68 3.68
N ASN A 288 -16.96 -1.54 5.02
CA ASN A 288 -18.10 -1.59 5.96
C ASN A 288 -18.94 -2.88 5.88
N CYS A 289 -18.41 -3.95 5.28
CA CYS A 289 -19.09 -5.22 5.10
C CYS A 289 -18.85 -6.20 6.26
N LYS A 290 -19.73 -7.20 6.39
CA LYS A 290 -19.60 -8.27 7.41
C LYS A 290 -19.91 -9.64 6.82
N TYR A 291 -19.06 -10.62 7.14
CA TYR A 291 -19.10 -12.00 6.64
C TYR A 291 -18.94 -12.06 5.12
N VAL A 292 -17.69 -12.11 4.65
CA VAL A 292 -17.35 -12.11 3.22
C VAL A 292 -16.47 -13.31 2.89
N GLN A 293 -16.84 -13.98 1.80
CA GLN A 293 -16.05 -15.01 1.13
C GLN A 293 -16.07 -14.67 -0.37
N TYR A 294 -14.97 -14.03 -0.80
CA TYR A 294 -14.57 -13.56 -2.13
C TYR A 294 -15.41 -12.45 -2.82
N SER A 295 -14.70 -11.39 -3.26
CA SER A 295 -15.25 -10.07 -3.66
C SER A 295 -14.31 -9.26 -4.58
N GLU A 296 -14.81 -8.77 -5.73
CA GLU A 296 -14.20 -7.68 -6.50
C GLU A 296 -14.99 -6.35 -6.31
N PHE A 297 -14.82 -5.76 -5.11
CA PHE A 297 -15.38 -4.49 -4.59
C PHE A 297 -16.89 -4.48 -4.25
N CYS A 298 -17.19 -4.45 -2.94
CA CYS A 298 -18.54 -4.23 -2.39
C CYS A 298 -18.53 -3.20 -1.25
N SER A 299 -19.71 -2.64 -0.89
CA SER A 299 -19.83 -1.70 0.23
C SER A 299 -21.15 -1.82 1.02
N ASN A 300 -21.09 -1.56 2.34
CA ASN A 300 -22.24 -1.48 3.26
C ASN A 300 -23.19 -2.70 3.19
N SER A 301 -22.64 -3.90 3.04
CA SER A 301 -23.40 -5.13 2.75
C SER A 301 -23.00 -6.28 3.68
N LYS A 302 -23.89 -7.26 3.91
CA LYS A 302 -23.63 -8.38 4.84
C LYS A 302 -24.12 -9.72 4.30
N TYR A 303 -23.49 -10.82 4.70
CA TYR A 303 -23.78 -12.18 4.19
C TYR A 303 -23.68 -12.23 2.66
N LEU A 304 -22.43 -12.26 2.19
CA LEU A 304 -22.05 -12.13 0.79
C LEU A 304 -21.12 -13.26 0.36
N PHE A 305 -21.29 -13.75 -0.87
CA PHE A 305 -20.52 -14.87 -1.40
C PHE A 305 -20.49 -14.85 -2.94
N GLY A 306 -19.34 -14.55 -3.56
CA GLY A 306 -19.23 -14.44 -5.03
C GLY A 306 -19.70 -13.11 -5.59
N CYS A 307 -18.96 -12.03 -5.33
CA CYS A 307 -19.49 -10.68 -5.49
C CYS A 307 -18.69 -9.79 -6.47
N ILE A 308 -19.40 -9.20 -7.45
CA ILE A 308 -18.95 -8.09 -8.29
C ILE A 308 -20.21 -7.33 -8.73
N ALA A 309 -20.63 -6.18 -8.22
CA ALA A 309 -20.10 -5.36 -7.15
C ALA A 309 -21.32 -4.81 -6.37
N VAL A 310 -21.76 -5.55 -5.35
CA VAL A 310 -23.02 -5.29 -4.64
C VAL A 310 -22.87 -4.11 -3.68
N LYS A 311 -23.84 -3.17 -3.70
CA LYS A 311 -23.94 -2.03 -2.78
C LYS A 311 -25.22 -2.10 -1.94
N ASN A 312 -25.11 -1.80 -0.64
CA ASN A 312 -26.22 -1.66 0.32
C ASN A 312 -27.19 -2.88 0.40
N ASN A 313 -26.71 -4.13 0.35
CA ASN A 313 -27.59 -5.32 0.28
C ASN A 313 -27.18 -6.48 1.22
N THR A 314 -27.96 -7.56 1.20
CA THR A 314 -27.79 -8.74 2.07
C THR A 314 -28.22 -10.04 1.38
N HIS A 315 -27.61 -11.16 1.75
CA HIS A 315 -27.93 -12.51 1.23
C HIS A 315 -27.85 -12.57 -0.31
N CYS A 316 -26.71 -12.14 -0.85
CA CYS A 316 -26.48 -12.07 -2.30
C CYS A 316 -25.35 -13.00 -2.75
N ILE A 317 -25.61 -13.73 -3.84
CA ILE A 317 -24.67 -14.62 -4.52
C ILE A 317 -24.68 -14.23 -6.00
N PHE A 318 -23.51 -13.90 -6.58
CA PHE A 318 -23.39 -13.51 -8.00
C PHE A 318 -24.37 -12.41 -8.44
N ASN A 319 -24.46 -11.35 -7.63
CA ASN A 319 -25.42 -10.24 -7.71
C ASN A 319 -26.91 -10.63 -7.69
N LYS A 320 -27.26 -11.90 -7.51
CA LYS A 320 -28.64 -12.32 -7.30
C LYS A 320 -28.94 -12.39 -5.80
N LYS A 321 -30.12 -11.91 -5.40
CA LYS A 321 -30.59 -11.91 -4.01
C LYS A 321 -31.41 -13.18 -3.72
N TYR A 322 -31.24 -13.72 -2.52
CA TYR A 322 -31.88 -14.95 -2.06
C TYR A 322 -32.48 -14.75 -0.65
N GLU A 323 -33.44 -15.60 -0.29
CA GLU A 323 -33.86 -15.74 1.11
C GLU A 323 -32.77 -16.44 1.94
N GLU A 324 -32.70 -16.14 3.23
CA GLU A 324 -31.63 -16.56 4.15
C GLU A 324 -31.38 -18.09 4.10
N ALA A 325 -32.44 -18.88 4.24
CA ALA A 325 -32.37 -20.34 4.19
C ALA A 325 -32.12 -20.93 2.79
N GLU A 326 -32.09 -20.12 1.73
CA GLU A 326 -31.65 -20.53 0.39
C GLU A 326 -30.18 -20.13 0.16
N PHE A 327 -29.80 -18.92 0.59
CA PHE A 327 -28.43 -18.42 0.59
C PHE A 327 -27.47 -19.40 1.27
N GLU A 328 -27.75 -19.82 2.51
CA GLU A 328 -26.89 -20.76 3.25
C GLU A 328 -26.69 -22.09 2.51
N LYS A 329 -27.78 -22.63 1.94
CA LYS A 329 -27.76 -23.92 1.23
C LYS A 329 -27.00 -23.84 -0.09
N LEU A 330 -27.14 -22.72 -0.81
CA LEU A 330 -26.41 -22.49 -2.06
C LEU A 330 -24.94 -22.21 -1.80
N GLN A 331 -24.62 -21.37 -0.80
CA GLN A 331 -23.26 -21.12 -0.33
C GLN A 331 -22.54 -22.43 0.03
N ALA A 332 -23.12 -23.25 0.92
CA ALA A 332 -22.52 -24.51 1.33
C ALA A 332 -22.24 -25.45 0.14
N ARG A 333 -23.17 -25.55 -0.82
CA ARG A 333 -23.00 -26.35 -2.04
C ARG A 333 -21.87 -25.85 -2.94
N ILE A 334 -21.72 -24.54 -3.11
CA ILE A 334 -20.64 -23.96 -3.92
C ILE A 334 -19.30 -24.09 -3.20
N ILE A 335 -19.24 -23.91 -1.88
CA ILE A 335 -18.04 -24.18 -1.07
C ILE A 335 -17.58 -25.64 -1.27
N ASP A 336 -18.50 -26.61 -1.20
CA ASP A 336 -18.19 -28.03 -1.41
C ASP A 336 -17.93 -28.41 -2.88
N HIS A 337 -18.23 -27.52 -3.83
CA HIS A 337 -17.80 -27.63 -5.23
C HIS A 337 -16.36 -27.11 -5.36
N MET A 338 -16.08 -25.92 -4.83
CA MET A 338 -14.76 -25.28 -4.87
C MET A 338 -13.68 -26.07 -4.09
N LYS A 339 -14.04 -26.77 -3.01
CA LYS A 339 -13.13 -27.71 -2.33
C LYS A 339 -12.71 -28.90 -3.22
N LYS A 340 -13.53 -29.25 -4.23
CA LYS A 340 -13.25 -30.35 -5.18
C LYS A 340 -12.46 -29.87 -6.40
N THR A 341 -12.63 -28.60 -6.81
CA THR A 341 -11.81 -27.96 -7.85
C THR A 341 -10.48 -27.43 -7.33
N GLY A 342 -10.32 -27.28 -6.01
CA GLY A 342 -9.13 -26.71 -5.37
C GLY A 342 -9.16 -25.20 -5.21
N GLU A 343 -10.26 -24.55 -5.57
CA GLU A 343 -10.40 -23.08 -5.58
C GLU A 343 -10.72 -22.49 -4.19
N TYR A 344 -11.33 -23.26 -3.27
CA TYR A 344 -11.70 -22.74 -1.94
C TYR A 344 -10.47 -22.67 -1.01
N GLY A 345 -10.03 -21.46 -0.66
CA GLY A 345 -8.87 -21.25 0.20
C GLY A 345 -7.82 -20.28 -0.36
N ASN A 346 -8.04 -19.68 -1.53
CA ASN A 346 -7.03 -18.91 -2.25
C ASN A 346 -7.56 -17.54 -2.71
N PHE A 347 -6.64 -16.61 -2.97
CA PHE A 347 -6.86 -15.39 -3.74
C PHE A 347 -7.42 -15.69 -5.14
N PHE A 348 -7.96 -14.66 -5.81
CA PHE A 348 -8.33 -14.76 -7.22
C PHE A 348 -7.13 -15.19 -8.09
N ASP A 349 -7.36 -16.19 -8.94
CA ASP A 349 -6.38 -16.60 -9.95
C ASP A 349 -5.97 -15.41 -10.84
N ALA A 350 -4.68 -15.33 -11.19
CA ALA A 350 -4.12 -14.20 -11.95
C ALA A 350 -4.79 -13.98 -13.32
N SER A 351 -5.45 -15.00 -13.90
CA SER A 351 -6.27 -14.88 -15.12
C SER A 351 -7.63 -14.19 -14.91
N LEU A 352 -7.94 -13.72 -13.69
CA LEU A 352 -9.00 -12.77 -13.38
C LEU A 352 -8.50 -11.31 -13.32
N SER A 353 -7.18 -11.08 -13.41
CA SER A 353 -6.60 -9.73 -13.49
C SER A 353 -7.12 -8.98 -14.74
N PRO A 354 -7.63 -7.75 -14.59
CA PRO A 354 -7.93 -6.88 -15.72
C PRO A 354 -6.68 -6.17 -16.31
N PHE A 355 -5.51 -6.39 -15.71
CA PHE A 355 -4.22 -5.81 -16.13
C PHE A 355 -3.28 -6.89 -16.66
N LYS A 356 -2.45 -6.52 -17.65
CA LYS A 356 -1.32 -7.37 -18.04
C LYS A 356 -0.25 -7.39 -16.96
N TYR A 357 0.71 -8.30 -17.13
CA TYR A 357 1.89 -8.38 -16.29
C TYR A 357 2.73 -7.09 -16.35
N GLU A 358 3.03 -6.60 -17.57
CA GLU A 358 3.79 -5.35 -17.80
C GLU A 358 3.05 -4.07 -17.34
N ASP A 359 1.72 -4.13 -17.24
CA ASP A 359 0.85 -3.02 -16.81
C ASP A 359 0.62 -3.03 -15.28
N SER A 360 1.40 -3.83 -14.52
CA SER A 360 1.19 -4.10 -13.08
C SER A 360 2.48 -4.02 -12.26
N THR A 361 2.35 -3.88 -10.93
CA THR A 361 3.49 -3.91 -10.00
C THR A 361 4.19 -5.26 -9.90
N ALA A 362 3.66 -6.32 -10.51
CA ALA A 362 4.26 -7.64 -10.46
C ALA A 362 5.65 -7.71 -11.12
N GLN A 363 5.96 -6.77 -12.04
CA GLN A 363 7.30 -6.65 -12.64
C GLN A 363 8.34 -6.03 -11.69
N ASP A 364 7.91 -5.22 -10.72
CA ASP A 364 8.79 -4.56 -9.76
C ASP A 364 9.27 -5.54 -8.67
N TYR A 365 8.39 -6.48 -8.28
CA TYR A 365 8.66 -7.49 -7.26
C TYR A 365 9.19 -8.82 -7.83
N PHE A 366 8.86 -9.18 -9.08
CA PHE A 366 9.19 -10.49 -9.67
C PHE A 366 9.74 -10.41 -11.12
N PRO A 367 10.75 -9.56 -11.41
CA PRO A 367 11.23 -9.32 -12.77
C PRO A 367 11.63 -10.61 -13.53
N LYS A 368 11.38 -10.62 -14.84
CA LYS A 368 11.51 -11.77 -15.76
C LYS A 368 12.63 -11.60 -16.77
#